data_AF-A0A7W1QBU6-F1
#
_entry.id   AF-A0A7W1QBU6-F1
#
_cell.length_a   1.000
_cell.length_b   1.000
_cell.length_c   1.000
_cell.angle_alpha   90.00
_cell.angle_beta   90.00
_cell.angle_gamma   90.00
#
_symmetry.space_group_name_H-M   'P 1'
#
loop_
_entity.id
_entity.type
_entity.pdbx_description
1 polymer ?
#
loop_
_entity_poly.entity_id
_entity_poly.type
_entity_poly.pdbx_seq_one_letter_code
_entity_poly.pdbx_strand_id
1 'polypeptide(L)'
;MTFDALSDLNWLAVFVAALAYFAIGALWYAPPVFGKAWMAAGGMAMPEAGTRPSPAIYLTPLVGSVLSAVALGMLAKATDTDTLQEGIALGLIVAIGFAVAIPSSPRSSNPRNRSRWSGAP
;
A
#
# COMPACT_ATOMS: atom_id res chain seq x y z
N MET A 1 3.69 -28.90 10.69
CA MET A 1 4.07 -28.71 9.28
C MET A 1 3.85 -27.26 8.82
N THR A 2 2.71 -26.59 9.08
CA THR A 2 2.55 -25.16 8.69
C THR A 2 3.05 -24.15 9.74
N PHE A 3 2.94 -24.45 11.04
CA PHE A 3 3.39 -23.55 12.12
C PHE A 3 4.93 -23.49 12.26
N ASP A 4 5.63 -24.51 11.76
CA ASP A 4 7.11 -24.53 11.68
C ASP A 4 7.60 -23.44 10.70
N ALA A 5 6.80 -23.11 9.69
CA ALA A 5 7.07 -21.99 8.80
C ALA A 5 7.16 -20.65 9.53
N LEU A 6 6.36 -20.43 10.57
CA LEU A 6 6.38 -19.21 11.38
C LEU A 6 7.49 -19.21 12.43
N SER A 7 7.88 -20.39 12.93
CA SER A 7 8.92 -20.52 13.95
C SER A 7 10.34 -20.39 13.37
N ASP A 8 10.58 -20.94 12.17
CA ASP A 8 11.89 -20.80 11.52
C ASP A 8 12.03 -19.49 10.73
N LEU A 9 10.98 -18.67 10.69
CA LEU A 9 11.00 -17.44 9.93
C LEU A 9 11.94 -16.44 10.63
N ASN A 10 12.80 -15.80 9.85
CA ASN A 10 13.68 -14.77 10.39
C ASN A 10 12.85 -13.53 10.76
N TRP A 11 12.41 -13.46 12.02
CA TRP A 11 11.59 -12.38 12.55
C TRP A 11 12.26 -11.01 12.47
N LEU A 12 13.60 -10.96 12.50
CA LEU A 12 14.33 -9.72 12.28
C LEU A 12 14.16 -9.24 10.84
N ALA A 13 14.25 -10.14 9.86
CA ALA A 13 14.01 -9.81 8.46
C ALA A 13 12.56 -9.35 8.22
N VAL A 14 11.57 -10.00 8.85
CA VAL A 14 10.15 -9.56 8.78
C VAL A 14 9.97 -8.16 9.34
N PHE A 15 10.56 -7.88 10.49
CA PHE A 15 10.44 -6.57 11.14
C PHE A 15 11.05 -5.47 10.28
N VAL A 16 12.24 -5.71 9.72
CA VAL A 16 12.91 -4.79 8.80
C VAL A 16 12.08 -4.60 7.52
N ALA A 17 11.54 -5.68 6.95
CA ALA A 17 10.69 -5.62 5.77
C ALA A 17 9.39 -4.84 6.02
N ALA A 18 8.75 -5.04 7.17
CA ALA A 18 7.55 -4.30 7.57
C ALA A 18 7.84 -2.80 7.74
N LEU A 19 8.96 -2.44 8.37
CA LEU A 19 9.40 -1.05 8.49
C LEU A 19 9.72 -0.42 7.13
N ALA A 20 10.41 -1.14 6.25
CA ALA A 20 10.72 -0.67 4.91
C ALA A 20 9.44 -0.44 4.10
N TYR A 21 8.49 -1.39 4.14
CA TYR A 21 7.20 -1.26 3.46
C TYR A 21 6.38 -0.09 4.00
N PHE A 22 6.34 0.07 5.33
CA PHE A 22 5.68 1.21 5.96
C PHE A 22 6.32 2.54 5.59
N ALA A 23 7.65 2.62 5.59
CA ALA A 23 8.38 3.83 5.20
C ALA A 23 8.16 4.20 3.73
N ILE A 24 8.16 3.21 2.83
CA ILE A 24 7.85 3.41 1.41
C ILE A 24 6.40 3.90 1.25
N GLY A 25 5.44 3.31 1.99
CA GLY A 25 4.06 3.77 2.00
C GLY A 25 3.92 5.20 2.49
N ALA A 26 4.57 5.55 3.60
CA ALA A 26 4.58 6.91 4.13
C ALA A 26 5.21 7.91 3.13
N LEU A 27 6.30 7.51 2.47
CA LEU A 27 6.96 8.31 1.45
C LEU A 27 6.08 8.52 0.21
N TRP A 28 5.30 7.52 -0.19
CA TRP A 28 4.36 7.63 -1.32
C TRP A 28 3.32 8.73 -1.10
N TYR A 29 2.75 8.81 0.10
CA TYR A 29 1.78 9.84 0.47
C TYR A 29 2.40 11.15 0.94
N ALA A 30 3.74 11.24 0.99
CA ALA A 30 4.41 12.45 1.41
C ALA A 30 4.15 13.59 0.40
N PRO A 31 3.93 14.84 0.86
CA PRO A 31 3.70 16.00 -0.01
C PRO A 31 4.74 16.21 -1.14
N PRO A 32 6.05 15.94 -0.94
CA PRO A 32 7.03 16.14 -2.01
C PRO A 32 7.04 15.04 -3.10
N VAL A 33 6.39 13.88 -2.87
CA VAL A 33 6.44 12.75 -3.82
C VAL A 33 5.13 12.67 -4.62
N PHE A 34 4.07 12.05 -4.07
CA PHE A 34 2.76 11.97 -4.71
C PHE A 34 1.61 12.49 -3.86
N GLY A 35 1.87 12.92 -2.61
CA GLY A 35 0.82 13.38 -1.70
C GLY A 35 -0.02 14.54 -2.26
N LYS A 36 0.64 15.56 -2.86
CA LYS A 36 -0.07 16.71 -3.46
C LYS A 36 -0.95 16.31 -4.63
N ALA A 37 -0.44 15.46 -5.53
CA ALA A 37 -1.18 14.97 -6.68
C ALA A 37 -2.36 14.08 -6.26
N TRP A 38 -2.17 13.22 -5.26
CA TRP A 38 -3.22 12.38 -4.69
C TRP A 38 -4.33 13.20 -4.03
N MET A 39 -3.98 14.22 -3.22
CA MET A 39 -4.96 15.12 -2.62
C MET A 39 -5.74 15.91 -3.69
N ALA A 40 -5.05 16.45 -4.70
CA ALA A 40 -5.67 17.17 -5.80
C ALA A 40 -6.62 16.28 -6.61
N ALA A 41 -6.21 15.03 -6.92
CA ALA A 41 -7.04 14.06 -7.63
C ALA A 41 -8.23 13.56 -6.79
N GLY A 42 -8.08 13.51 -5.47
CA GLY A 42 -9.12 13.15 -4.52
C GLY A 42 -10.08 14.28 -4.16
N GLY A 43 -9.83 15.51 -4.64
CA GLY A 43 -10.62 16.69 -4.26
C GLY A 43 -10.49 17.09 -2.79
N MET A 44 -9.43 16.65 -2.11
CA MET A 44 -9.18 16.95 -0.71
C MET A 44 -8.33 18.22 -0.58
N ALA A 45 -8.74 19.14 0.29
CA ALA A 45 -7.94 20.30 0.65
C ALA A 45 -6.72 19.87 1.49
N MET A 46 -5.59 20.56 1.33
CA MET A 46 -4.44 20.33 2.20
C MET A 46 -4.85 20.58 3.66
N PRO A 47 -4.52 19.67 4.60
CA PRO A 47 -4.80 19.90 6.02
C PRO A 47 -4.18 21.22 6.46
N GLU A 48 -4.93 22.04 7.19
CA GLU A 48 -4.39 23.25 7.79
C GLU A 48 -3.20 22.90 8.70
N ALA A 49 -2.14 23.72 8.64
CA ALA A 49 -0.95 23.54 9.43
C ALA A 49 -1.31 23.49 10.92
N GLY A 50 -1.12 22.32 11.56
CA GLY A 50 -1.48 22.10 12.96
C GLY A 50 -2.57 21.05 13.18
N THR A 51 -3.27 20.62 12.12
CA THR A 51 -4.21 19.49 12.23
C THR A 51 -3.43 18.20 12.43
N ARG A 52 -3.54 17.60 13.61
CA ARG A 52 -2.93 16.29 13.89
C ARG A 52 -3.76 15.20 13.20
N PRO A 53 -3.21 14.49 12.20
CA PRO A 53 -3.89 13.35 11.62
C PRO A 53 -4.20 12.30 12.71
N SER A 54 -5.35 11.64 12.58
CA SER A 54 -5.74 10.58 13.50
C SER A 54 -4.66 9.48 13.54
N PRO A 55 -4.28 8.97 14.73
CA PRO A 55 -3.32 7.87 14.85
C PRO A 55 -3.69 6.64 14.02
N ALA A 56 -5.00 6.43 13.78
CA ALA A 56 -5.50 5.34 12.95
C ALA A 56 -4.96 5.36 11.51
N ILE A 57 -4.62 6.55 10.98
CA ILE A 57 -4.07 6.75 9.63
C ILE A 57 -2.67 6.13 9.52
N TYR A 58 -1.93 6.01 10.63
CA TYR A 58 -0.61 5.38 10.66
C TYR A 58 -0.67 3.94 11.15
N LEU A 59 -1.51 3.65 12.15
CA LEU A 59 -1.60 2.31 12.73
C LEU A 59 -2.17 1.29 11.74
N THR A 60 -3.19 1.67 10.96
CA THR A 60 -3.79 0.77 9.96
C THR A 60 -2.77 0.29 8.92
N PRO A 61 -2.03 1.17 8.22
CA PRO A 61 -1.01 0.73 7.29
C PRO A 61 0.16 0.04 7.99
N LEU A 62 0.52 0.38 9.23
CA LEU A 62 1.58 -0.32 9.96
C LEU A 62 1.23 -1.80 10.19
N VAL A 63 0.02 -2.07 10.69
CA VAL A 63 -0.46 -3.45 10.88
C VAL A 63 -0.54 -4.18 9.54
N GLY A 64 -1.05 -3.52 8.50
CA GLY A 64 -1.05 -4.06 7.14
C GLY A 64 0.35 -4.41 6.64
N SER A 65 1.33 -3.54 6.89
CA SER A 65 2.73 -3.73 6.51
C SER A 65 3.34 -4.95 7.17
N VAL A 66 3.07 -5.16 8.47
CA VAL A 66 3.55 -6.34 9.20
C VAL A 66 2.92 -7.60 8.65
N LEU A 67 1.60 -7.62 8.43
CA LEU A 67 0.90 -8.78 7.88
C LEU A 67 1.39 -9.11 6.45
N SER A 68 1.59 -8.11 5.60
CA SER A 68 2.14 -8.29 4.26
C SER A 68 3.58 -8.81 4.31
N ALA A 69 4.42 -8.30 5.21
CA ALA A 69 5.79 -8.77 5.38
C ALA A 69 5.85 -10.23 5.86
N VAL A 70 4.97 -10.63 6.80
CA VAL A 70 4.84 -12.02 7.25
C VAL A 70 4.41 -12.91 6.08
N ALA A 71 3.38 -12.52 5.34
CA ALA A 71 2.90 -13.29 4.19
C ALA A 71 3.99 -13.46 3.12
N LEU A 72 4.75 -12.39 2.82
CA LEU A 72 5.86 -12.45 1.87
C LEU A 72 7.01 -13.31 2.39
N GLY A 73 7.31 -13.25 3.69
CA GLY A 73 8.31 -14.12 4.32
C GLY A 73 7.91 -15.60 4.27
N MET A 74 6.62 -15.90 4.44
CA MET A 74 6.10 -17.27 4.30
C MET A 74 6.22 -17.76 2.85
N LEU A 75 5.93 -16.90 1.87
CA LEU A 75 6.13 -17.22 0.46
C LEU A 75 7.61 -17.46 0.15
N ALA A 76 8.51 -16.61 0.65
CA ALA A 76 9.95 -16.78 0.46
C ALA A 76 10.46 -18.11 1.04
N LYS A 77 9.99 -18.51 2.23
CA LYS A 77 10.30 -19.83 2.80
C LYS A 77 9.75 -20.97 1.95
N ALA A 78 8.54 -20.82 1.40
CA ALA A 78 7.90 -21.83 0.56
C ALA A 78 8.59 -21.99 -0.81
N THR A 79 9.26 -20.94 -1.30
CA THR A 79 9.98 -20.94 -2.58
C THR A 79 11.49 -21.12 -2.43
N ASP A 80 11.98 -21.45 -1.23
CA ASP A 80 13.42 -21.60 -0.93
C ASP A 80 14.25 -20.38 -1.39
N THR A 81 13.69 -19.19 -1.15
CA THR A 81 14.29 -17.92 -1.57
C THR A 81 15.26 -17.42 -0.52
N ASP A 82 16.54 -17.65 -0.77
CA ASP A 82 17.63 -17.37 0.18
C ASP A 82 18.49 -16.17 -0.22
N THR A 83 18.37 -15.68 -1.46
CA THR A 83 19.18 -14.56 -1.95
C THR A 83 18.38 -13.27 -2.09
N LEU A 84 19.09 -12.13 -2.00
CA LEU A 84 18.49 -10.81 -2.22
C LEU A 84 17.85 -10.68 -3.61
N GLN A 85 18.51 -11.25 -4.64
CA GLN A 85 18.03 -11.18 -6.02
C GLN A 85 16.72 -11.96 -6.20
N GLU A 86 16.63 -13.16 -5.64
CA GLU A 86 15.41 -13.97 -5.66
C GLU A 86 14.29 -13.29 -4.86
N GLY A 87 14.61 -12.67 -3.71
CA GLY A 87 13.64 -11.91 -2.92
C GLY A 87 13.06 -10.72 -3.70
N ILE A 88 13.89 -9.99 -4.44
CA ILE A 88 13.43 -8.91 -5.33
C ILE A 88 12.54 -9.48 -6.45
N ALA A 89 12.95 -10.58 -7.09
CA ALA A 89 12.18 -11.21 -8.15
C ALA A 89 10.81 -11.70 -7.65
N LEU A 90 10.77 -12.38 -6.51
CA LEU A 90 9.55 -12.84 -5.84
C LEU A 90 8.62 -11.66 -5.54
N GLY A 91 9.16 -10.60 -4.93
CA GLY A 91 8.41 -9.38 -4.61
C GLY A 91 7.81 -8.73 -5.86
N LEU A 92 8.56 -8.65 -6.96
CA LEU A 92 8.08 -8.09 -8.23
C LEU A 92 6.99 -8.95 -8.87
N ILE A 93 7.15 -10.28 -8.89
CA ILE A 93 6.15 -11.20 -9.45
C ILE A 93 4.84 -11.09 -8.68
N VAL A 94 4.92 -11.10 -7.35
CA VAL A 94 3.78 -10.91 -6.46
C VAL A 94 3.12 -9.57 -6.74
N ALA A 95 3.90 -8.48 -6.75
CA ALA A 95 3.38 -7.13 -6.96
C ALA A 95 2.66 -6.98 -8.32
N ILE A 96 3.24 -7.50 -9.41
CA ILE A 96 2.64 -7.44 -10.75
C ILE A 96 1.37 -8.28 -10.80
N GLY A 97 1.38 -9.49 -10.26
CA GLY A 97 0.21 -10.37 -10.22
C GLY A 97 -0.99 -9.72 -9.53
N PHE A 98 -0.75 -9.04 -8.40
CA PHE A 98 -1.79 -8.28 -7.70
C PHE A 98 -2.18 -6.99 -8.44
N ALA A 99 -1.23 -6.26 -9.03
CA ALA A 99 -1.51 -5.01 -9.73
C ALA A 99 -2.42 -5.20 -10.95
N VAL A 100 -2.19 -6.27 -11.74
CA VAL A 100 -3.02 -6.60 -12.91
C VAL A 100 -4.44 -6.99 -12.51
N ALA A 101 -4.63 -7.56 -11.33
CA ALA A 101 -5.94 -7.94 -10.84
C ALA A 101 -6.85 -6.74 -10.50
N ILE A 102 -6.29 -5.54 -10.31
CA ILE A 102 -7.06 -4.33 -9.97
C ILE A 102 -7.80 -3.86 -11.23
N PRO A 103 -9.15 -3.95 -11.28
CA PRO A 103 -9.89 -3.55 -12.46
C PRO A 103 -9.79 -2.03 -12.63
N SER A 104 -9.36 -1.58 -13.81
CA SER A 104 -9.57 -0.20 -14.26
C SER A 104 -11.06 -0.03 -14.57
N SER A 105 -11.92 0.05 -13.55
CA SER A 105 -13.31 0.41 -13.79
C SER A 105 -13.33 1.80 -14.45
N PRO A 106 -13.92 1.95 -15.65
CA PRO A 106 -14.11 3.27 -16.22
C PRO A 106 -15.00 4.03 -15.27
N ARG A 107 -14.44 5.02 -14.57
CA ARG A 107 -15.20 5.95 -13.74
C ARG A 107 -16.22 6.59 -14.66
N SER A 108 -17.47 6.12 -14.64
CA SER A 108 -18.46 6.54 -15.62
C SER A 108 -18.69 8.03 -15.43
N SER A 109 -18.18 8.82 -16.36
CA SER A 109 -18.52 10.23 -16.48
C SER A 109 -19.95 10.28 -16.99
N ASN A 110 -20.92 9.95 -16.13
CA ASN A 110 -22.33 10.00 -16.48
C ASN A 110 -22.71 11.47 -16.74
N PRO A 111 -23.01 11.87 -18.00
CA PRO A 111 -23.33 13.26 -18.31
C PRO A 111 -24.65 13.71 -17.66
N ARG A 112 -25.50 12.77 -17.20
CA ARG A 112 -26.77 13.07 -16.50
C ARG A 112 -26.59 13.74 -15.14
N ASN A 113 -25.41 13.68 -14.51
CA ASN A 113 -25.14 14.39 -13.24
C ASN A 113 -24.61 15.82 -13.45
N ARG A 114 -24.20 16.18 -14.69
CA ARG A 114 -23.70 17.53 -15.00
C ARG A 114 -24.82 18.57 -15.11
N SER A 115 -26.00 18.17 -15.59
CA SER A 115 -27.16 19.08 -15.72
C SER A 115 -27.79 19.49 -14.39
N ARG A 116 -27.50 18.75 -13.31
CA ARG A 116 -28.02 19.04 -11.96
C ARG A 116 -27.38 20.29 -11.33
N TRP A 117 -26.30 20.80 -11.93
CA TRP A 117 -25.53 21.96 -11.43
C TRP A 117 -25.44 23.11 -12.43
N SER A 118 -26.05 22.98 -13.61
CA SER A 118 -26.02 23.99 -14.67
C SER A 118 -27.37 24.70 -14.86
N GLY A 119 -28.27 24.64 -13.88
CA GLY A 119 -29.66 25.09 -14.00
C GLY A 119 -30.26 25.67 -12.71
N ALA A 120 -29.47 26.42 -11.95
CA ALA A 120 -30.00 27.48 -11.09
C ALA A 120 -29.30 28.77 -11.56
N PRO A 121 -29.99 29.83 -12.00
CA PRO A 121 -31.43 30.16 -11.97
C PRO A 121 -32.26 29.67 -13.16
#